data_AF-A0A2N5XKH9-F1
#
_entry.id   AF-A0A2N5XKH9-F1
#
_cell.length_a   1.000
_cell.length_b   1.000
_cell.length_c   1.000
_cell.angle_alpha   90.00
_cell.angle_beta   90.00
_cell.angle_gamma   90.00
#
_symmetry.space_group_name_H-M   'P 1'
#
loop_
_entity.id
_entity.type
_entity.pdbx_description
1 polymer ?
#
loop_
_entity_poly.entity_id
_entity_poly.type
_entity_poly.pdbx_seq_one_letter_code
_entity_poly.pdbx_strand_id
1 'polypeptide(L)'
;MLKAKDYSALSSSNSGPRMIDKLAGLSIDRHRLDELTKKGVIDAELRQQSLNWLHPAYLWANWTMLLLLAFGTGLMLSGIIFFFAFNWASIPDLVKLAVIQAALVLAAIGAWQQTPDRLTGRLLLLVAATLVGVFLATFGQIYQTGADAWQLFALWAVLMTPWTLVSRLAVMWVLWLGLINLALWLFWQADFGLGTQHVYFWNLIHVAFIGSALILRERLVLNANRSPHARASTWLAPHWTRWLLVAAMLLFLFPNMLEWITNIGSATAFVTVSGVLATIVCVVLLVTYRKITLDIPALTMVLLMLCLLVVIALAVFFDTQLFGALGTTFWTAVTAIICFAAAAGYLRRLLALEGGQKDNRDGETASGNV
;
A
#
# COMPACT_ATOMS: atom_id res chain seq x y z
N MET A 1 2.49 -13.13 -44.37
CA MET A 1 2.82 -14.41 -45.05
C MET A 1 4.27 -14.34 -45.50
N LEU A 2 5.21 -14.59 -44.58
CA LEU A 2 6.60 -14.88 -44.93
C LEU A 2 6.65 -16.36 -45.32
N LYS A 3 7.19 -16.64 -46.51
CA LYS A 3 7.22 -17.97 -47.13
C LYS A 3 7.83 -18.99 -46.16
N ALA A 4 7.12 -20.09 -45.96
CA ALA A 4 7.51 -21.26 -45.16
C ALA A 4 8.73 -22.04 -45.70
N LYS A 5 9.62 -21.40 -46.48
CA LYS A 5 10.70 -22.07 -47.22
C LYS A 5 12.08 -21.97 -46.55
N ASP A 6 12.25 -21.15 -45.52
CA ASP A 6 13.56 -20.96 -44.87
C ASP A 6 13.69 -21.65 -43.51
N TYR A 7 12.63 -22.26 -42.97
CA TYR A 7 12.72 -23.05 -41.73
C TYR A 7 13.37 -24.43 -41.92
N SER A 8 13.39 -24.98 -43.14
CA SER A 8 14.01 -26.27 -43.41
C SER A 8 15.54 -26.24 -43.33
N ALA A 9 16.17 -25.08 -43.56
CA ALA A 9 17.63 -24.94 -43.55
C ALA A 9 18.23 -24.84 -42.13
N LEU A 10 17.44 -24.45 -41.13
CA LEU A 10 17.85 -24.48 -39.72
C LEU A 10 17.67 -25.86 -39.08
N SER A 11 16.85 -26.74 -39.69
CA SER A 11 16.64 -28.11 -39.21
C SER A 11 17.71 -29.11 -39.65
N SER A 12 18.56 -28.75 -40.63
CA SER A 12 19.63 -29.61 -41.16
C SER A 12 21.01 -29.33 -40.58
N SER A 13 21.13 -28.34 -39.70
CA SER A 13 22.35 -28.09 -38.91
C SER A 13 22.21 -28.85 -37.58
N ASN A 14 23.20 -29.68 -37.26
CA ASN A 14 23.31 -30.55 -36.09
C ASN A 14 23.29 -29.78 -34.74
N SER A 15 22.18 -29.11 -34.46
CA SER A 15 21.94 -28.29 -33.27
C SER A 15 20.86 -28.99 -32.45
N GLY A 16 21.32 -29.93 -31.61
CA GLY A 16 20.45 -30.77 -30.79
C GLY A 16 19.58 -30.00 -29.78
N PRO A 17 18.72 -30.72 -29.02
CA PRO A 17 17.74 -30.17 -28.07
C PRO A 17 18.28 -29.07 -27.14
N ARG A 18 19.59 -29.13 -26.80
CA ARG A 18 20.33 -28.11 -26.03
C ARG A 18 20.28 -26.68 -26.61
N MET A 19 20.09 -26.48 -27.91
CA MET A 19 20.06 -25.13 -28.50
C MET A 19 18.71 -24.45 -28.32
N ILE A 20 17.61 -25.22 -28.41
CA ILE A 20 16.26 -24.71 -28.16
C ILE A 20 16.09 -24.38 -26.67
N ASP A 21 16.64 -25.21 -25.77
CA ASP A 21 16.67 -24.93 -24.32
C ASP A 21 17.48 -23.68 -23.98
N LYS A 22 18.62 -23.47 -24.66
CA LYS A 22 19.42 -22.23 -24.53
C LYS A 22 18.69 -20.99 -25.04
N LEU A 23 17.84 -21.12 -26.05
CA LEU A 23 17.03 -20.03 -26.60
C LEU A 23 15.81 -19.72 -25.74
N ALA A 24 15.23 -20.73 -25.07
CA ALA A 24 14.08 -20.55 -24.18
C ALA A 24 14.39 -19.69 -22.94
N GLY A 25 15.65 -19.68 -22.47
CA GLY A 25 16.11 -18.83 -21.37
C GLY A 25 16.48 -17.39 -21.75
N LEU A 26 16.47 -17.04 -23.03
CA LEU A 26 16.85 -15.72 -23.52
C LEU A 26 15.63 -14.79 -23.59
N SER A 27 15.46 -13.94 -22.57
CA SER A 27 14.54 -12.80 -22.67
C SER A 27 15.04 -11.81 -23.71
N ILE A 28 14.32 -11.65 -24.82
CA ILE A 28 14.63 -10.62 -25.81
C ILE A 28 13.99 -9.33 -25.34
N ASP A 29 14.79 -8.33 -25.01
CA ASP A 29 14.35 -6.99 -24.67
C ASP A 29 14.85 -5.96 -25.69
N ARG A 30 14.32 -4.74 -25.63
CA ARG A 30 14.71 -3.65 -26.54
C ARG A 30 16.22 -3.39 -26.52
N HIS A 31 16.84 -3.50 -25.35
CA HIS A 31 18.28 -3.30 -25.19
C HIS A 31 19.11 -4.36 -25.93
N ARG A 32 18.75 -5.65 -25.81
CA ARG A 32 19.41 -6.74 -26.55
C ARG A 32 19.20 -6.63 -28.05
N LEU A 33 18.02 -6.22 -28.52
CA LEU A 33 17.80 -5.95 -29.95
C LEU A 33 18.72 -4.84 -30.45
N ASP A 34 18.90 -3.77 -29.68
CA ASP A 34 19.80 -2.68 -30.03
C ASP A 34 21.27 -3.11 -30.04
N GLU A 35 21.70 -3.96 -29.11
CA GLU A 35 23.05 -4.55 -29.13
C GLU A 35 23.29 -5.47 -30.32
N LEU A 36 22.31 -6.33 -30.66
CA LEU A 36 22.41 -7.25 -31.81
C LEU A 36 22.47 -6.48 -33.13
N THR A 37 21.75 -5.37 -33.22
CA THR A 37 21.77 -4.48 -34.39
C THR A 37 23.11 -3.75 -34.50
N LYS A 38 23.64 -3.22 -33.38
CA LYS A 38 24.98 -2.59 -33.34
C LYS A 38 26.10 -3.55 -33.72
N LYS A 39 25.96 -4.84 -33.38
CA LYS A 39 26.90 -5.90 -33.74
C LYS A 39 26.72 -6.39 -35.19
N GLY A 40 25.77 -5.86 -35.95
CA GLY A 40 25.48 -6.28 -37.33
C GLY A 40 24.91 -7.69 -37.46
N VAL A 41 24.41 -8.27 -36.37
CA VAL A 41 23.87 -9.64 -36.33
C VAL A 41 22.45 -9.68 -36.90
N ILE A 42 21.69 -8.59 -36.72
CA ILE A 42 20.34 -8.43 -37.27
C ILE A 42 20.26 -7.15 -38.10
N ASP A 43 19.52 -7.23 -39.20
CA ASP A 43 19.25 -6.08 -40.07
C ASP A 43 18.19 -5.15 -39.46
N ALA A 44 18.18 -3.88 -39.88
CA ALA A 44 17.26 -2.85 -39.41
C ALA A 44 15.78 -3.22 -39.64
N GLU A 45 15.48 -3.92 -40.73
CA GLU A 45 14.12 -4.38 -41.03
C GLU A 45 13.67 -5.50 -40.08
N LEU A 46 14.55 -6.46 -39.79
CA LEU A 46 14.30 -7.55 -38.84
C LEU A 46 14.15 -7.02 -37.41
N ARG A 47 14.93 -6.00 -37.04
CA ARG A 47 14.78 -5.29 -35.76
C ARG A 47 13.39 -4.66 -35.65
N GLN A 48 12.93 -3.97 -36.69
CA GLN A 48 11.63 -3.30 -36.67
C GLN A 48 10.47 -4.31 -36.56
N GLN A 49 10.56 -5.44 -37.28
CA GLN A 49 9.59 -6.53 -37.16
C GLN A 49 9.59 -7.14 -35.74
N SER A 50 10.77 -7.35 -35.15
CA SER A 50 10.91 -7.87 -33.79
C SER A 50 10.34 -6.92 -32.75
N LEU A 51 10.56 -5.60 -32.90
CA LEU A 51 9.98 -4.58 -32.03
C LEU A 51 8.45 -4.52 -32.12
N ASN A 52 7.88 -4.67 -33.32
CA ASN A 52 6.42 -4.75 -33.49
C ASN A 52 5.83 -6.00 -32.83
N TRP A 53 6.62 -7.07 -32.68
CA TRP A 53 6.22 -8.29 -31.97
C TRP A 53 6.31 -8.13 -30.45
N LEU A 54 7.35 -7.45 -29.95
CA LEU A 54 7.57 -7.19 -28.53
C LEU A 54 6.64 -6.11 -27.95
N HIS A 55 6.32 -5.09 -28.73
CA HIS A 55 5.44 -3.99 -28.37
C HIS A 55 4.42 -3.71 -29.47
N PRO A 56 3.46 -4.63 -29.68
CA PRO A 56 2.47 -4.45 -30.73
C PRO A 56 1.59 -3.23 -30.46
N ALA A 57 1.31 -2.46 -31.51
CA ALA A 57 0.61 -1.18 -31.43
C ALA A 57 -0.79 -1.28 -30.78
N TYR A 58 -1.45 -2.45 -30.83
CA TYR A 58 -2.75 -2.65 -30.18
C TYR A 58 -2.67 -2.58 -28.65
N LEU A 59 -1.52 -2.88 -28.03
CA LEU A 59 -1.35 -2.75 -26.58
C LEU A 59 -1.35 -1.28 -26.17
N TRP A 60 -0.69 -0.41 -26.94
CA TRP A 60 -0.75 1.03 -26.76
C TRP A 60 -2.17 1.53 -26.97
N ALA A 61 -2.86 1.10 -28.03
CA ALA A 61 -4.24 1.47 -28.27
C ALA A 61 -5.17 1.05 -27.11
N ASN A 62 -5.05 -0.17 -26.60
CA ASN A 62 -5.84 -0.66 -25.47
C ASN A 62 -5.54 0.10 -24.18
N TRP A 63 -4.26 0.36 -23.90
CA TRP A 63 -3.86 1.15 -22.74
C TRP A 63 -4.38 2.58 -22.83
N THR A 64 -4.24 3.22 -23.99
CA THR A 64 -4.76 4.56 -24.26
C THR A 64 -6.28 4.57 -24.15
N MET A 65 -6.98 3.56 -24.67
CA MET A 65 -8.44 3.45 -24.56
C MET A 65 -8.89 3.31 -23.11
N LEU A 66 -8.23 2.47 -22.33
CA LEU A 66 -8.52 2.32 -20.90
C LEU A 66 -8.25 3.61 -20.14
N LEU A 67 -7.16 4.31 -20.47
CA LEU A 67 -6.81 5.59 -19.90
C LEU A 67 -7.84 6.66 -20.26
N LEU A 68 -8.23 6.79 -21.52
CA LEU A 68 -9.26 7.73 -21.97
C LEU A 68 -10.62 7.41 -21.33
N LEU A 69 -10.97 6.13 -21.21
CA LEU A 69 -12.21 5.71 -20.54
C LEU A 69 -12.18 6.08 -19.06
N ALA A 70 -11.05 5.86 -18.37
CA ALA A 70 -10.87 6.24 -16.98
C ALA A 70 -10.96 7.75 -16.79
N PHE A 71 -10.31 8.54 -17.66
CA PHE A 71 -10.38 10.00 -17.63
C PHE A 71 -11.79 10.52 -17.95
N GLY A 72 -12.44 9.99 -18.98
CA GLY A 72 -13.81 10.37 -19.35
C GLY A 72 -14.81 10.06 -18.24
N THR A 73 -14.70 8.87 -17.63
CA THR A 73 -15.50 8.48 -16.46
C THR A 73 -15.21 9.39 -15.28
N GLY A 74 -13.95 9.68 -14.99
CA GLY A 74 -13.54 10.57 -13.91
C GLY A 74 -14.06 12.00 -14.08
N LEU A 75 -13.97 12.56 -15.30
CA LEU A 75 -14.51 13.89 -15.62
C LEU A 75 -16.04 13.92 -15.51
N MET A 76 -16.73 12.87 -15.98
CA MET A 76 -18.18 12.76 -15.84
C MET A 76 -18.61 12.69 -14.37
N LEU A 77 -17.98 11.83 -13.58
CA LEU A 77 -18.25 11.72 -12.14
C LEU A 77 -17.93 13.03 -11.40
N SER A 78 -16.82 13.70 -11.76
CA SER A 78 -16.46 15.01 -11.24
C SER A 78 -17.51 16.07 -11.58
N GLY A 79 -18.00 16.09 -12.82
CA GLY A 79 -19.09 16.96 -13.25
C GLY A 79 -20.38 16.74 -12.46
N ILE A 80 -20.74 15.47 -12.20
CA ILE A 80 -21.89 15.12 -11.34
C ILE A 80 -21.67 15.65 -9.91
N ILE A 81 -20.49 15.41 -9.32
CA ILE A 81 -20.13 15.90 -7.98
C ILE A 81 -20.24 17.43 -7.94
N PHE A 82 -19.67 18.14 -8.90
CA PHE A 82 -19.72 19.61 -8.96
C PHE A 82 -21.12 20.15 -9.20
N PHE A 83 -21.93 19.49 -10.01
CA PHE A 83 -23.34 19.86 -10.19
C PHE A 83 -24.08 19.81 -8.85
N PHE A 84 -23.94 18.72 -8.10
CA PHE A 84 -24.56 18.61 -6.76
C PHE A 84 -23.94 19.60 -5.78
N ALA A 85 -22.63 19.82 -5.81
CA ALA A 85 -21.95 20.76 -4.92
C ALA A 85 -22.41 22.22 -5.16
N PHE A 86 -22.49 22.63 -6.43
CA PHE A 86 -22.96 23.97 -6.81
C PHE A 86 -24.43 24.19 -6.44
N ASN A 87 -25.28 23.19 -6.66
CA ASN A 87 -26.71 23.29 -6.35
C ASN A 87 -27.05 22.91 -4.90
N TRP A 88 -26.07 22.53 -4.07
CA TRP A 88 -26.32 21.90 -2.76
C TRP A 88 -27.20 22.74 -1.85
N ALA A 89 -26.96 24.06 -1.82
CA ALA A 89 -27.73 24.99 -1.00
C ALA A 89 -29.21 25.10 -1.44
N SER A 90 -29.48 24.93 -2.74
CA SER A 90 -30.82 25.08 -3.34
C SER A 90 -31.65 23.78 -3.30
N ILE A 91 -31.03 22.64 -3.04
CA ILE A 91 -31.74 21.35 -2.95
C ILE A 91 -32.46 21.27 -1.59
N PRO A 92 -33.77 20.97 -1.54
CA PRO A 92 -34.48 20.77 -0.29
C PRO A 92 -33.87 19.64 0.55
N ASP A 93 -33.84 19.81 1.86
CA ASP A 93 -33.15 18.87 2.76
C ASP A 93 -33.70 17.44 2.71
N LEU A 94 -35.03 17.29 2.58
CA LEU A 94 -35.66 16.00 2.38
C LEU A 94 -35.17 15.31 1.09
N VAL A 95 -34.97 16.08 0.02
CA VAL A 95 -34.48 15.55 -1.27
C VAL A 95 -33.04 15.08 -1.15
N LYS A 96 -32.17 15.83 -0.45
CA LYS A 96 -30.78 15.41 -0.17
C LYS A 96 -30.76 14.03 0.50
N LEU A 97 -31.54 13.89 1.57
CA LEU A 97 -31.62 12.63 2.32
C LEU A 97 -32.25 11.50 1.50
N ALA A 98 -33.34 11.78 0.77
CA ALA A 98 -34.02 10.79 -0.06
C ALA A 98 -33.12 10.25 -1.18
N VAL A 99 -32.33 11.11 -1.84
CA VAL A 99 -31.39 10.69 -2.90
C VAL A 99 -30.31 9.77 -2.32
N ILE A 100 -29.71 10.14 -1.19
CA ILE A 100 -28.69 9.33 -0.52
C ILE A 100 -29.28 7.99 -0.06
N GLN A 101 -30.46 8.00 0.54
CA GLN A 101 -31.13 6.81 1.04
C GLN A 101 -31.58 5.88 -0.10
N ALA A 102 -32.09 6.42 -1.21
CA ALA A 102 -32.43 5.65 -2.39
C ALA A 102 -31.19 4.98 -3.00
N ALA A 103 -30.07 5.72 -3.13
CA ALA A 103 -28.81 5.17 -3.60
C ALA A 103 -28.28 4.05 -2.69
N LEU A 104 -28.40 4.23 -1.36
CA LEU A 104 -28.01 3.23 -0.36
C LEU A 104 -28.84 1.95 -0.51
N VAL A 105 -30.16 2.07 -0.60
CA VAL A 105 -31.08 0.94 -0.76
C VAL A 105 -30.81 0.21 -2.08
N LEU A 106 -30.64 0.94 -3.18
CA LEU A 106 -30.32 0.34 -4.49
C LEU A 106 -28.98 -0.41 -4.46
N ALA A 107 -27.95 0.16 -3.81
CA ALA A 107 -26.66 -0.50 -3.67
C ALA A 107 -26.75 -1.75 -2.78
N ALA A 108 -27.51 -1.69 -1.68
CA ALA A 108 -27.74 -2.84 -0.80
C ALA A 108 -28.53 -3.97 -1.49
N ILE A 109 -29.60 -3.64 -2.22
CA ILE A 109 -30.37 -4.61 -3.02
C ILE A 109 -29.51 -5.19 -4.13
N GLY A 110 -28.77 -4.34 -4.85
CA GLY A 110 -27.85 -4.77 -5.90
C GLY A 110 -26.76 -5.71 -5.35
N ALA A 111 -26.24 -5.45 -4.16
CA ALA A 111 -25.32 -6.36 -3.48
C ALA A 111 -25.98 -7.70 -3.13
N TRP A 112 -27.20 -7.68 -2.58
CA TRP A 112 -27.96 -8.88 -2.22
C TRP A 112 -28.22 -9.78 -3.43
N GLN A 113 -28.55 -9.19 -4.58
CA GLN A 113 -28.86 -9.93 -5.81
C GLN A 113 -27.63 -10.61 -6.43
N GLN A 114 -26.42 -10.23 -6.02
CA GLN A 114 -25.19 -10.83 -6.52
C GLN A 114 -24.77 -12.02 -5.67
N THR A 115 -24.11 -12.99 -6.29
CA THR A 115 -23.46 -14.08 -5.55
C THR A 115 -22.40 -13.50 -4.59
N PRO A 116 -22.31 -13.97 -3.33
CA PRO A 116 -21.38 -13.42 -2.31
C PRO A 116 -19.91 -13.35 -2.73
N ASP A 117 -19.51 -14.16 -3.70
CA ASP A 117 -18.13 -14.22 -4.21
C ASP A 117 -17.86 -13.33 -5.42
N ARG A 118 -18.88 -12.67 -5.98
CA ARG A 118 -18.68 -11.73 -7.09
C ARG A 118 -18.13 -10.40 -6.59
N LEU A 119 -17.08 -9.91 -7.26
CA LEU A 119 -16.48 -8.60 -6.98
C LEU A 119 -17.53 -7.48 -7.03
N THR A 120 -18.46 -7.52 -7.98
CA THR A 120 -19.55 -6.53 -8.11
C THR A 120 -20.38 -6.42 -6.84
N GLY A 121 -20.79 -7.54 -6.22
CA GLY A 121 -21.56 -7.51 -4.98
C GLY A 121 -20.78 -6.90 -3.82
N ARG A 122 -19.49 -7.23 -3.71
CA ARG A 122 -18.58 -6.66 -2.69
C ARG A 122 -18.36 -5.16 -2.87
N LEU A 123 -18.24 -4.70 -4.12
CA LEU A 123 -18.14 -3.27 -4.44
C LEU A 123 -19.43 -2.52 -4.14
N LEU A 124 -20.59 -3.13 -4.42
CA LEU A 124 -21.89 -2.55 -4.06
C LEU A 124 -22.09 -2.47 -2.55
N LEU A 125 -21.64 -3.47 -1.77
CA LEU A 125 -21.60 -3.38 -0.31
C LEU A 125 -20.69 -2.25 0.19
N LEU A 126 -19.54 -2.06 -0.44
CA LEU A 126 -18.64 -0.94 -0.12
C LEU A 126 -19.29 0.41 -0.41
N VAL A 127 -19.94 0.56 -1.57
CA VAL A 127 -20.71 1.76 -1.92
C VAL A 127 -21.78 2.03 -0.87
N ALA A 128 -22.57 1.01 -0.56
CA ALA A 128 -23.68 1.14 0.37
C ALA A 128 -23.16 1.51 1.79
N ALA A 129 -22.06 0.93 2.26
CA ALA A 129 -21.45 1.28 3.53
C ALA A 129 -20.84 2.68 3.56
N THR A 130 -20.30 3.16 2.44
CA THR A 130 -19.84 4.54 2.32
C THR A 130 -21.01 5.52 2.36
N LEU A 131 -22.13 5.17 1.71
CA LEU A 131 -23.34 5.99 1.73
C LEU A 131 -23.96 6.12 3.13
N VAL A 132 -23.73 5.19 4.04
CA VAL A 132 -24.07 5.36 5.47
C VAL A 132 -23.35 6.58 6.05
N GLY A 133 -22.05 6.74 5.79
CA GLY A 133 -21.29 7.91 6.24
C GLY A 133 -21.77 9.21 5.60
N VAL A 134 -22.04 9.19 4.30
CA VAL A 134 -22.60 10.34 3.57
C VAL A 134 -23.95 10.76 4.14
N PHE A 135 -24.81 9.78 4.46
CA PHE A 135 -26.10 10.02 5.10
C PHE A 135 -25.92 10.65 6.48
N LEU A 136 -25.06 10.08 7.34
CA LEU A 136 -24.81 10.60 8.69
C LEU A 136 -24.26 12.03 8.65
N ALA A 137 -23.32 12.32 7.75
CA ALA A 137 -22.76 13.66 7.58
C ALA A 137 -23.81 14.68 7.09
N THR A 138 -24.61 14.30 6.10
CA THR A 138 -25.68 15.16 5.57
C THR A 138 -26.78 15.39 6.60
N PHE A 139 -27.15 14.35 7.36
CA PHE A 139 -28.11 14.44 8.45
C PHE A 139 -27.62 15.37 9.56
N GLY A 140 -26.37 15.20 10.00
CA GLY A 140 -25.75 16.08 11.00
C GLY A 140 -25.66 17.53 10.53
N GLN A 141 -25.41 17.76 9.24
CA GLN A 141 -25.40 19.11 8.65
C GLN A 141 -26.80 19.75 8.65
N ILE A 142 -27.84 19.02 8.23
CA ILE A 142 -29.21 19.53 8.12
C ILE A 142 -29.82 19.81 9.49
N TYR A 143 -29.72 18.85 10.41
CA TYR A 143 -30.39 18.91 11.70
C TYR A 143 -29.53 19.47 12.82
N GLN A 144 -28.27 19.83 12.55
CA GLN A 144 -27.32 20.39 13.51
C GLN A 144 -27.36 19.64 14.84
N THR A 145 -27.11 18.33 14.81
CA THR A 145 -27.32 17.43 15.95
C THR A 145 -26.43 17.73 17.17
N GLY A 146 -25.56 18.74 17.11
CA GLY A 146 -24.60 19.10 18.16
C GLY A 146 -23.60 18.00 18.47
N ALA A 147 -23.59 16.92 17.68
CA ALA A 147 -22.74 15.76 17.90
C ALA A 147 -21.31 16.08 17.48
N ASP A 148 -20.34 15.69 18.31
CA ASP A 148 -18.93 15.80 17.96
C ASP A 148 -18.60 14.96 16.73
N ALA A 149 -17.59 15.40 15.98
CA ALA A 149 -17.13 14.70 14.78
C ALA A 149 -16.77 13.22 15.07
N TRP A 150 -16.22 12.93 16.25
CA TRP A 150 -15.87 11.55 16.63
C TRP A 150 -17.09 10.63 16.72
N GLN A 151 -18.24 11.14 17.17
CA GLN A 151 -19.48 10.35 17.31
C GLN A 151 -20.01 9.93 15.94
N LEU A 152 -19.90 10.80 14.93
CA LEU A 152 -20.26 10.49 13.55
C LEU A 152 -19.45 9.30 13.03
N PHE A 153 -18.13 9.36 13.15
CA PHE A 153 -17.25 8.29 12.64
C PHE A 153 -17.39 7.00 13.46
N ALA A 154 -17.61 7.08 14.77
CA ALA A 154 -17.89 5.93 15.62
C ALA A 154 -19.21 5.24 15.23
N LEU A 155 -20.29 6.01 15.08
CA LEU A 155 -21.59 5.50 14.65
C LEU A 155 -21.51 4.90 13.24
N TRP A 156 -20.79 5.55 12.33
CA TRP A 156 -20.55 5.01 10.99
C TRP A 156 -19.84 3.65 11.06
N ALA A 157 -18.75 3.54 11.82
CA ALA A 157 -18.04 2.28 12.02
C ALA A 157 -18.95 1.18 12.56
N VAL A 158 -19.79 1.50 13.56
CA VAL A 158 -20.77 0.55 14.13
C VAL A 158 -21.75 0.08 13.07
N LEU A 159 -22.40 1.01 12.35
CA LEU A 159 -23.43 0.67 11.35
C LEU A 159 -22.88 -0.14 10.18
N MET A 160 -21.63 0.10 9.76
CA MET A 160 -21.02 -0.69 8.68
C MET A 160 -20.40 -2.02 9.14
N THR A 161 -20.24 -2.25 10.45
CA THR A 161 -19.62 -3.48 11.00
C THR A 161 -20.21 -4.77 10.43
N PRO A 162 -21.54 -5.01 10.44
CA PRO A 162 -22.10 -6.24 9.88
C PRO A 162 -21.74 -6.42 8.40
N TRP A 163 -21.61 -5.33 7.66
CA TRP A 163 -21.38 -5.35 6.22
C TRP A 163 -19.90 -5.64 5.94
N THR A 164 -19.00 -5.08 6.75
CA THR A 164 -17.56 -5.36 6.74
C THR A 164 -17.29 -6.85 6.97
N LEU A 165 -17.95 -7.45 7.96
CA LEU A 165 -17.79 -8.87 8.30
C LEU A 165 -18.19 -9.80 7.14
N VAL A 166 -19.28 -9.48 6.44
CA VAL A 166 -19.79 -10.29 5.31
C VAL A 166 -19.01 -10.03 4.02
N SER A 167 -18.50 -8.81 3.80
CA SER A 167 -17.93 -8.37 2.52
C SER A 167 -16.74 -9.18 2.02
N ARG A 168 -15.93 -9.76 2.93
CA ARG A 168 -14.63 -10.39 2.61
C ARG A 168 -13.79 -9.53 1.64
N LEU A 169 -13.83 -8.21 1.79
CA LEU A 169 -13.15 -7.24 0.94
C LEU A 169 -12.15 -6.45 1.77
N ALA A 170 -10.87 -6.52 1.43
CA ALA A 170 -9.81 -5.87 2.21
C ALA A 170 -10.00 -4.35 2.31
N VAL A 171 -10.44 -3.69 1.23
CA VAL A 171 -10.70 -2.24 1.22
C VAL A 171 -11.80 -1.84 2.22
N MET A 172 -12.82 -2.68 2.39
CA MET A 172 -13.89 -2.45 3.37
C MET A 172 -13.38 -2.50 4.81
N TRP A 173 -12.50 -3.44 5.11
CA TRP A 173 -11.82 -3.53 6.41
C TRP A 173 -10.88 -2.35 6.66
N VAL A 174 -10.21 -1.85 5.62
CA VAL A 174 -9.39 -0.64 5.71
C VAL A 174 -10.23 0.58 6.04
N LEU A 175 -11.37 0.76 5.37
CA LEU A 175 -12.31 1.82 5.71
C LEU A 175 -12.77 1.70 7.17
N TRP A 176 -13.17 0.51 7.60
CA TRP A 176 -13.63 0.27 8.98
C TRP A 176 -12.53 0.56 10.03
N LEU A 177 -11.31 0.06 9.83
CA LEU A 177 -10.17 0.33 10.71
C LEU A 177 -9.81 1.82 10.72
N GLY A 178 -9.89 2.48 9.57
CA GLY A 178 -9.66 3.91 9.42
C GLY A 178 -10.69 4.73 10.21
N LEU A 179 -11.97 4.36 10.14
CA LEU A 179 -13.04 5.05 10.88
C LEU A 179 -12.89 4.91 12.39
N ILE A 180 -12.56 3.72 12.89
CA ILE A 180 -12.34 3.53 14.33
C ILE A 180 -11.13 4.33 14.80
N ASN A 181 -10.01 4.29 14.06
CA ASN A 181 -8.85 5.10 14.42
C ASN A 181 -9.15 6.59 14.35
N LEU A 182 -9.89 7.05 13.34
CA LEU A 182 -10.27 8.45 13.21
C LEU A 182 -11.21 8.88 14.35
N ALA A 183 -12.18 8.05 14.71
CA ALA A 183 -13.07 8.30 15.85
C ALA A 183 -12.28 8.38 17.17
N LEU A 184 -11.36 7.44 17.41
CA LEU A 184 -10.50 7.46 18.60
C LEU A 184 -9.59 8.71 18.65
N TRP A 185 -9.04 9.11 17.51
CA TRP A 185 -8.21 10.32 17.42
C TRP A 185 -9.02 11.58 17.72
N LEU A 186 -10.18 11.73 17.08
CA LEU A 186 -11.06 12.89 17.26
C LEU A 186 -11.68 12.95 18.66
N PHE A 187 -11.98 11.79 19.25
CA PHE A 187 -12.44 11.69 20.64
C PHE A 187 -11.40 12.29 21.59
N TRP A 188 -10.14 11.86 21.45
CA TRP A 188 -9.06 12.38 22.27
C TRP A 188 -8.84 13.88 22.05
N GLN A 189 -8.89 14.32 20.80
CA GLN A 189 -8.75 15.73 20.46
C GLN A 189 -9.87 16.59 21.09
N ALA A 190 -11.12 16.12 21.08
CA ALA A 190 -12.27 16.84 21.61
C ALA A 190 -12.23 16.95 23.15
N ASP A 191 -11.95 15.85 23.84
CA ASP A 191 -12.09 15.79 25.30
C ASP A 191 -10.82 16.19 26.07
N PHE A 192 -9.64 15.95 25.49
CA PHE A 192 -8.34 16.13 26.18
C PHE A 192 -7.38 17.09 25.47
N GLY A 193 -7.58 17.34 24.17
CA GLY A 193 -6.68 18.15 23.35
C GLY A 193 -5.35 17.47 23.02
N LEU A 194 -4.75 17.89 21.89
CA LEU A 194 -3.52 17.29 21.35
C LEU A 194 -2.23 17.84 21.98
N GLY A 195 -2.30 18.93 22.75
CA GLY A 195 -1.14 19.57 23.37
C GLY A 195 -0.67 18.94 24.68
N THR A 196 -1.33 17.85 25.12
CA THR A 196 -0.98 17.18 26.38
C THR A 196 0.04 16.06 26.13
N GLN A 197 0.96 15.84 27.08
CA GLN A 197 1.93 14.75 26.99
C GLN A 197 1.27 13.35 27.00
N HIS A 198 0.01 13.26 27.40
CA HIS A 198 -0.75 12.02 27.36
C HIS A 198 -1.06 11.56 25.92
N VAL A 199 -0.97 12.44 24.92
CA VAL A 199 -1.15 12.10 23.50
C VAL A 199 -0.18 11.01 23.02
N TYR A 200 1.02 10.93 23.60
CA TYR A 200 2.02 9.92 23.26
C TYR A 200 1.58 8.51 23.68
N PHE A 201 0.97 8.36 24.87
CA PHE A 201 0.35 7.11 25.27
C PHE A 201 -0.88 6.78 24.43
N TRP A 202 -1.67 7.79 24.05
CA TRP A 202 -2.79 7.59 23.15
C TRP A 202 -2.37 7.06 21.77
N ASN A 203 -1.25 7.56 21.23
CA ASN A 203 -0.64 7.02 20.02
C ASN A 203 -0.28 5.54 20.17
N LEU A 204 0.16 5.08 21.34
CA LEU A 204 0.42 3.65 21.58
C LEU A 204 -0.86 2.81 21.59
N ILE A 205 -2.01 3.37 21.96
CA ILE A 205 -3.32 2.70 21.82
C ILE A 205 -3.67 2.50 20.34
N HIS A 206 -3.43 3.51 19.49
CA HIS A 206 -3.59 3.36 18.04
C HIS A 206 -2.65 2.28 17.48
N VAL A 207 -1.38 2.28 17.89
CA VAL A 207 -0.40 1.26 17.49
C VAL A 207 -0.85 -0.13 17.94
N ALA A 208 -1.36 -0.28 19.16
CA ALA A 208 -1.83 -1.56 19.68
C ALA A 208 -3.05 -2.06 18.90
N PHE A 209 -4.01 -1.18 18.60
CA PHE A 209 -5.20 -1.53 17.82
C PHE A 209 -4.82 -1.96 16.39
N ILE A 210 -4.02 -1.17 15.68
CA ILE A 210 -3.55 -1.49 14.32
C ILE A 210 -2.66 -2.75 14.32
N GLY A 211 -1.77 -2.87 15.31
CA GLY A 211 -0.90 -4.03 15.50
C GLY A 211 -1.68 -5.32 15.75
N SER A 212 -2.79 -5.26 16.50
CA SER A 212 -3.68 -6.40 16.69
C SER A 212 -4.32 -6.86 15.37
N ALA A 213 -4.72 -5.92 14.50
CA ALA A 213 -5.24 -6.21 13.18
C ALA A 213 -4.16 -6.82 12.27
N LEU A 214 -2.91 -6.34 12.35
CA LEU A 214 -1.77 -6.90 11.63
C LEU A 214 -1.48 -8.35 12.06
N ILE A 215 -1.43 -8.61 13.38
CA ILE A 215 -1.23 -9.95 13.92
C ILE A 215 -2.35 -10.89 13.49
N LEU A 216 -3.61 -10.43 13.55
CA LEU A 216 -4.77 -11.21 13.10
C LEU A 216 -4.66 -11.53 11.61
N ARG A 217 -4.29 -10.54 10.78
CA ARG A 217 -4.07 -10.72 9.34
C ARG A 217 -2.99 -11.78 9.07
N GLU A 218 -1.83 -11.70 9.71
CA GLU A 218 -0.76 -12.69 9.53
C GLU A 218 -1.23 -14.10 9.91
N ARG A 219 -1.95 -14.24 11.03
CA ARG A 219 -2.50 -15.54 11.46
C ARG A 219 -3.51 -16.10 10.44
N LEU A 220 -4.42 -15.27 9.95
CA LEU A 220 -5.45 -15.68 8.99
C LEU A 220 -4.86 -16.09 7.64
N VAL A 221 -3.81 -15.40 7.17
CA VAL A 221 -3.11 -15.72 5.92
C VAL A 221 -2.26 -16.97 6.07
N LEU A 222 -1.55 -17.14 7.20
CA LEU A 222 -0.80 -18.37 7.48
C LEU A 222 -1.71 -19.60 7.56
N ASN A 223 -2.88 -19.48 8.20
CA ASN A 223 -3.87 -20.55 8.24
C ASN A 223 -4.45 -20.86 6.86
N ALA A 224 -4.66 -19.85 6.02
CA ALA A 224 -5.08 -20.03 4.62
C ALA A 224 -4.08 -20.89 3.83
N ASN A 225 -2.80 -20.62 4.00
CA ASN A 225 -1.73 -21.31 3.27
C ASN A 225 -1.54 -22.77 3.72
N ARG A 226 -1.95 -23.11 4.95
CA ARG A 226 -1.83 -24.48 5.50
C ARG A 226 -2.97 -25.41 5.09
N SER A 227 -4.15 -24.88 4.75
CA SER A 227 -5.31 -25.68 4.37
C SER A 227 -5.82 -25.24 3.00
N PRO A 228 -5.68 -26.05 1.93
CA PRO A 228 -6.24 -25.76 0.61
C PRO A 228 -7.75 -25.51 0.61
N HIS A 229 -8.47 -25.98 1.63
CA HIS A 229 -9.89 -25.76 1.82
C HIS A 229 -10.21 -24.41 2.47
N ALA A 230 -9.23 -23.70 3.05
CA ALA A 230 -9.39 -22.39 3.67
C ALA A 230 -9.34 -21.23 2.64
N ARG A 231 -10.09 -21.36 1.54
CA ARG A 231 -10.25 -20.31 0.50
C ARG A 231 -10.86 -19.01 1.05
N ALA A 232 -11.41 -19.01 2.26
CA ALA A 232 -12.15 -17.90 2.85
C ALA A 232 -11.30 -16.65 3.20
N SER A 233 -9.98 -16.76 3.35
CA SER A 233 -9.09 -15.63 3.74
C SER A 233 -8.13 -15.16 2.63
N THR A 234 -8.27 -15.66 1.40
CA THR A 234 -7.44 -15.25 0.25
C THR A 234 -7.55 -13.75 -0.07
N TRP A 235 -8.65 -13.10 0.30
CA TRP A 235 -8.85 -11.66 0.12
C TRP A 235 -7.92 -10.79 0.99
N LEU A 236 -7.32 -11.35 2.05
CA LEU A 236 -6.28 -10.70 2.88
C LEU A 236 -4.86 -10.98 2.41
N ALA A 237 -4.68 -11.94 1.49
CA ALA A 237 -3.37 -12.34 0.99
C ALA A 237 -2.57 -11.20 0.30
N PRO A 238 -3.19 -10.24 -0.41
CA PRO A 238 -2.44 -9.16 -1.07
C PRO A 238 -1.50 -8.43 -0.10
N HIS A 239 -0.25 -8.23 -0.51
CA HIS A 239 0.80 -7.70 0.36
C HIS A 239 0.55 -6.26 0.81
N TRP A 240 -0.17 -5.47 0.00
CA TRP A 240 -0.52 -4.09 0.34
C TRP A 240 -1.31 -3.99 1.65
N THR A 241 -2.07 -5.02 2.04
CA THR A 241 -2.81 -5.05 3.31
C THR A 241 -1.87 -5.01 4.52
N ARG A 242 -0.75 -5.73 4.45
CA ARG A 242 0.32 -5.68 5.45
C ARG A 242 1.02 -4.33 5.42
N TRP A 243 1.42 -3.86 4.23
CA TRP A 243 2.17 -2.62 4.09
C TRP A 243 1.39 -1.42 4.64
N LEU A 244 0.08 -1.37 4.39
CA LEU A 244 -0.78 -0.32 4.91
C LEU A 244 -0.83 -0.33 6.45
N LEU A 245 -0.99 -1.50 7.06
CA LEU A 245 -1.02 -1.63 8.52
C LEU A 245 0.33 -1.26 9.16
N VAL A 246 1.44 -1.69 8.55
CA VAL A 246 2.79 -1.31 9.00
C VAL A 246 2.97 0.20 8.88
N ALA A 247 2.67 0.80 7.73
CA ALA A 247 2.77 2.25 7.53
C ALA A 247 1.93 3.03 8.58
N ALA A 248 0.70 2.57 8.85
CA ALA A 248 -0.16 3.16 9.85
C ALA A 248 0.40 3.03 11.28
N MET A 249 1.00 1.89 11.64
CA MET A 249 1.71 1.77 12.93
C MET A 249 2.88 2.75 13.02
N LEU A 250 3.69 2.86 11.96
CA LEU A 250 4.85 3.75 11.95
C LEU A 250 4.45 5.23 12.07
N LEU A 251 3.31 5.62 11.49
CA LEU A 251 2.75 6.98 11.62
C LEU A 251 2.55 7.39 13.09
N PHE A 252 2.05 6.48 13.94
CA PHE A 252 1.84 6.75 15.36
C PHE A 252 3.08 6.49 16.23
N LEU A 253 3.98 5.60 15.79
CA LEU A 253 5.25 5.35 16.49
C LEU A 253 6.22 6.53 16.34
N PHE A 254 6.29 7.15 15.16
CA PHE A 254 7.29 8.17 14.85
C PHE A 254 7.27 9.38 15.82
N PRO A 255 6.12 10.03 16.10
CA PRO A 255 6.07 11.16 17.04
C PRO A 255 6.55 10.82 18.45
N ASN A 256 6.32 9.60 18.91
CA ASN A 256 6.76 9.14 20.23
C ASN A 256 8.28 9.12 20.36
N MET A 257 8.96 8.54 19.35
CA MET A 257 10.42 8.48 19.34
C MET A 257 11.02 9.86 19.06
N LEU A 258 10.40 10.63 18.15
CA LEU A 258 10.85 11.98 17.81
C LEU A 258 10.85 12.88 19.04
N GLU A 259 9.72 12.99 19.75
CA GLU A 259 9.61 13.84 20.94
C GLU A 259 10.65 13.47 22.00
N TRP A 260 10.83 12.17 22.22
CA TRP A 260 11.76 11.69 23.23
C TRP A 260 13.22 12.00 22.87
N ILE A 261 13.61 11.80 21.60
CA ILE A 261 14.96 12.07 21.11
C ILE A 261 15.29 13.57 21.15
N THR A 262 14.35 14.44 20.77
CA THR A 262 14.59 15.88 20.73
C THR A 262 14.67 16.51 22.11
N ASN A 263 14.08 15.89 23.13
CA ASN A 263 13.96 16.44 24.48
C ASN A 263 14.60 15.54 25.56
N ILE A 264 15.60 14.74 25.23
CA ILE A 264 16.10 13.67 26.13
C ILE A 264 16.49 14.14 27.55
N GLY A 265 16.97 15.38 27.69
CA GLY A 265 17.38 15.96 28.98
C GLY A 265 16.25 16.59 29.81
N SER A 266 15.09 16.85 29.21
CA SER A 266 13.93 17.51 29.82
C SER A 266 12.63 16.71 29.69
N ALA A 267 12.69 15.55 29.03
CA ALA A 267 11.54 14.69 28.80
C ALA A 267 10.94 14.22 30.11
N THR A 268 9.61 14.27 30.20
CA THR A 268 8.91 13.73 31.36
C THR A 268 8.94 12.20 31.36
N ALA A 269 8.55 11.61 32.49
CA ALA A 269 8.43 10.16 32.60
C ALA A 269 7.47 9.59 31.54
N PHE A 270 6.38 10.30 31.23
CA PHE A 270 5.42 9.87 30.22
C PHE A 270 6.05 9.78 28.82
N VAL A 271 6.73 10.85 28.37
CA VAL A 271 7.41 10.89 27.06
C VAL A 271 8.51 9.84 26.99
N THR A 272 9.27 9.67 28.07
CA THR A 272 10.36 8.68 28.12
C THR A 272 9.83 7.26 27.99
N VAL A 273 8.81 6.90 28.78
CA VAL A 273 8.21 5.56 28.72
C VAL A 273 7.58 5.29 27.36
N SER A 274 6.84 6.26 26.80
CA SER A 274 6.21 6.07 25.50
C SER A 274 7.24 5.94 24.37
N GLY A 275 8.31 6.73 24.41
CA GLY A 275 9.44 6.65 23.48
C GLY A 275 10.18 5.31 23.54
N VAL A 276 10.43 4.78 24.75
CA VAL A 276 11.03 3.45 24.94
C VAL A 276 10.12 2.36 24.37
N LEU A 277 8.82 2.38 24.70
CA LEU A 277 7.86 1.39 24.19
C LEU A 277 7.76 1.46 22.66
N ALA A 278 7.71 2.67 22.08
CA ALA A 278 7.69 2.86 20.64
C ALA A 278 8.95 2.29 19.97
N THR A 279 10.12 2.49 20.60
CA THR A 279 11.40 1.92 20.13
C THR A 279 11.38 0.40 20.16
N ILE A 280 10.86 -0.21 21.23
CA ILE A 280 10.72 -1.67 21.35
C ILE A 280 9.83 -2.21 20.21
N VAL A 281 8.67 -1.60 19.97
CA VAL A 281 7.78 -2.02 18.87
C VAL A 281 8.47 -1.87 17.52
N CYS A 282 9.20 -0.78 17.28
CA CYS A 282 9.97 -0.58 16.06
C CYS A 282 11.03 -1.67 15.86
N VAL A 283 11.77 -2.04 16.92
CA VAL A 283 12.76 -3.13 16.88
C VAL A 283 12.09 -4.47 16.60
N VAL A 284 10.94 -4.74 17.20
CA VAL A 284 10.15 -5.95 16.91
C VAL A 284 9.78 -6.01 15.42
N LEU A 285 9.24 -4.93 14.86
CA LEU A 285 8.91 -4.87 13.42
C LEU A 285 10.15 -5.10 12.54
N LEU A 286 11.28 -4.48 12.88
CA LEU A 286 12.54 -4.66 12.16
C LEU A 286 13.01 -6.11 12.19
N VAL A 287 13.01 -6.75 13.36
CA VAL A 287 13.42 -8.15 13.53
C VAL A 287 12.47 -9.09 12.82
N THR A 288 11.16 -8.87 12.94
CA THR A 288 10.14 -9.68 12.26
C THR A 288 10.31 -9.62 10.74
N TYR A 289 10.41 -8.42 10.15
CA TYR A 289 10.52 -8.28 8.70
C TYR A 289 11.91 -8.56 8.14
N ARG A 290 12.93 -8.69 9.00
CA ARG A 290 14.29 -9.06 8.59
C ARG A 290 14.57 -10.55 8.72
N LYS A 291 14.06 -11.20 9.78
CA LYS A 291 14.45 -12.58 10.17
C LYS A 291 13.30 -13.58 10.11
N ILE A 292 12.07 -13.19 10.42
CA ILE A 292 10.94 -14.14 10.52
C ILE A 292 10.18 -14.20 9.19
N THR A 293 9.72 -13.05 8.69
CA THR A 293 8.99 -12.92 7.43
C THR A 293 9.66 -11.86 6.60
N LEU A 294 10.59 -12.26 5.73
CA LEU A 294 11.29 -11.30 4.87
C LEU A 294 10.29 -10.57 3.96
N ASP A 295 10.11 -9.27 4.19
CA ASP A 295 9.25 -8.39 3.40
C ASP A 295 10.00 -7.07 3.17
N ILE A 296 10.60 -6.94 1.98
CA ILE A 296 11.49 -5.84 1.65
C ILE A 296 10.78 -4.48 1.72
N PRO A 297 9.58 -4.28 1.16
CA PRO A 297 8.84 -3.03 1.33
C PRO A 297 8.56 -2.66 2.79
N ALA A 298 8.07 -3.60 3.61
CA ALA A 298 7.80 -3.33 5.03
C ALA A 298 9.09 -2.97 5.79
N LEU A 299 10.18 -3.71 5.54
CA LEU A 299 11.50 -3.41 6.10
C LEU A 299 12.02 -2.03 5.66
N THR A 300 11.77 -1.65 4.41
CA THR A 300 12.15 -0.35 3.86
C THR A 300 11.45 0.79 4.60
N MET A 301 10.15 0.65 4.90
CA MET A 301 9.41 1.66 5.67
C MET A 301 9.99 1.83 7.08
N VAL A 302 10.33 0.73 7.75
CA VAL A 302 10.94 0.77 9.09
C VAL A 302 12.33 1.41 9.02
N LEU A 303 13.16 1.03 8.04
CA LEU A 303 14.50 1.61 7.86
C LEU A 303 14.43 3.10 7.52
N LEU A 304 13.48 3.52 6.67
CA LEU A 304 13.25 4.92 6.35
C LEU A 304 12.95 5.73 7.61
N MET A 305 12.04 5.24 8.46
CA MET A 305 11.72 5.88 9.74
C MET A 305 12.96 5.98 10.65
N LEU A 306 13.76 4.91 10.76
CA LEU A 306 14.99 4.92 11.54
C LEU A 306 16.03 5.91 11.00
N CYS A 307 16.20 5.98 9.68
CA CYS A 307 17.08 6.98 9.05
C CYS A 307 16.63 8.40 9.39
N LEU A 308 15.33 8.70 9.29
CA LEU A 308 14.79 10.02 9.65
C LEU A 308 15.07 10.36 11.12
N LEU A 309 14.84 9.41 12.03
CA LEU A 309 15.12 9.62 13.46
C LEU A 309 16.61 9.88 13.73
N VAL A 310 17.52 9.13 13.08
CA VAL A 310 18.97 9.35 13.22
C VAL A 310 19.39 10.72 12.68
N VAL A 311 18.87 11.12 11.51
CA VAL A 311 19.17 12.43 10.91
C VAL A 311 18.71 13.56 11.84
N ILE A 312 17.51 13.45 12.41
CA ILE A 312 16.97 14.46 13.33
C ILE A 312 17.76 14.47 14.65
N ALA A 313 18.06 13.30 15.22
CA ALA A 313 18.85 13.20 16.46
C ALA A 313 20.21 13.89 16.31
N LEU A 314 20.90 13.63 15.21
CA LEU A 314 22.19 14.24 14.92
C LEU A 314 22.06 15.74 14.60
N ALA A 315 20.98 16.18 13.94
CA ALA A 315 20.72 17.60 13.74
C ALA A 315 20.58 18.34 15.08
N VAL A 316 19.79 17.80 16.02
CA VAL A 316 19.64 18.38 17.37
C VAL A 316 20.97 18.40 18.10
N PHE A 317 21.74 17.32 18.03
CA PHE A 317 23.07 17.24 18.66
C PHE A 317 24.04 18.29 18.07
N PHE A 318 24.10 18.41 16.74
CA PHE A 318 24.96 19.39 16.07
C PHE A 318 24.59 20.82 16.44
N ASP A 319 23.31 21.15 16.45
CA ASP A 319 22.81 22.49 16.77
C ASP A 319 23.08 22.89 18.23
N THR A 320 22.92 21.93 19.16
CA THR A 320 23.03 22.23 20.60
C THR A 320 24.46 22.15 21.13
N GLN A 321 25.35 21.35 20.53
CA GLN A 321 26.65 21.04 21.12
C GLN A 321 27.86 21.47 20.29
N LEU A 322 27.76 21.54 18.95
CA LEU A 322 28.95 21.57 18.09
C LEU A 322 29.02 22.74 17.12
N PHE A 323 27.91 23.09 16.47
CA PHE A 323 27.91 23.98 15.31
C PHE A 323 26.82 25.06 15.42
N GLY A 324 27.04 26.19 14.75
CA GLY A 324 25.96 27.12 14.43
C GLY A 324 25.14 26.65 13.22
N ALA A 325 24.06 27.35 12.90
CA ALA A 325 23.05 26.94 11.90
C ALA A 325 23.60 26.43 10.55
N LEU A 326 24.61 27.11 9.98
CA LEU A 326 25.24 26.68 8.71
C LEU A 326 26.01 25.35 8.84
N GLY A 327 26.69 25.14 9.96
CA GLY A 327 27.40 23.89 10.23
C GLY A 327 26.44 22.74 10.52
N THR A 328 25.38 23.00 11.29
CA THR A 328 24.30 22.04 11.56
C THR A 328 23.68 21.54 10.25
N THR A 329 23.23 22.47 9.38
CA THR A 329 22.62 22.11 8.10
C THR A 329 23.55 21.31 7.19
N PHE A 330 24.82 21.71 7.10
CA PHE A 330 25.83 20.98 6.31
C PHE A 330 26.02 19.54 6.82
N TRP A 331 26.24 19.35 8.12
CA TRP A 331 26.52 18.02 8.69
C TRP A 331 25.27 17.13 8.77
N THR A 332 24.08 17.70 8.96
CA THR A 332 22.82 16.96 8.83
C THR A 332 22.61 16.47 7.40
N ALA A 333 22.94 17.27 6.38
CA ALA A 333 22.84 16.84 4.98
C ALA A 333 23.82 15.70 4.66
N VAL A 334 25.08 15.77 5.13
CA VAL A 334 26.05 14.70 5.00
C VAL A 334 25.56 13.42 5.69
N THR A 335 25.02 13.55 6.91
CA THR A 335 24.43 12.45 7.67
C THR A 335 23.29 11.78 6.91
N ALA A 336 22.37 12.58 6.35
CA ALA A 336 21.25 12.07 5.57
C ALA A 336 21.75 11.25 4.37
N ILE A 337 22.72 11.76 3.60
CA ILE A 337 23.30 11.05 2.46
C ILE A 337 23.89 9.70 2.90
N ILE A 338 24.68 9.68 3.97
CA ILE A 338 25.32 8.46 4.49
C ILE A 338 24.27 7.46 4.96
N CYS A 339 23.30 7.89 5.78
CA CYS A 339 22.25 7.05 6.33
C CYS A 339 21.39 6.42 5.21
N PHE A 340 20.92 7.22 4.25
CA PHE A 340 20.09 6.71 3.15
C PHE A 340 20.90 5.82 2.21
N ALA A 341 22.16 6.16 1.90
CA ALA A 341 23.02 5.32 1.08
C ALA A 341 23.30 3.96 1.74
N ALA A 342 23.57 3.95 3.05
CA ALA A 342 23.78 2.73 3.82
C ALA A 342 22.52 1.86 3.84
N ALA A 343 21.34 2.45 4.10
CA ALA A 343 20.06 1.73 4.08
C ALA A 343 19.74 1.17 2.68
N ALA A 344 19.92 1.95 1.62
CA ALA A 344 19.71 1.50 0.25
C ALA A 344 20.69 0.39 -0.16
N GLY A 345 21.97 0.52 0.20
CA GLY A 345 22.99 -0.50 -0.04
C GLY A 345 22.69 -1.81 0.69
N TYR A 346 22.24 -1.71 1.95
CA TYR A 346 21.80 -2.85 2.75
C TYR A 346 20.61 -3.59 2.10
N LEU A 347 19.57 -2.84 1.69
CA LEU A 347 18.40 -3.39 1.03
C LEU A 347 18.74 -4.04 -0.32
N ARG A 348 19.63 -3.43 -1.12
CA ARG A 348 20.10 -4.01 -2.39
C ARG A 348 20.83 -5.34 -2.18
N ARG A 349 21.69 -5.44 -1.15
CA ARG A 349 22.36 -6.70 -0.81
C ARG A 349 21.37 -7.78 -0.40
N LEU A 350 20.33 -7.42 0.35
CA LEU A 350 19.28 -8.37 0.73
C LEU A 350 18.48 -8.87 -0.47
N LEU A 351 18.10 -7.97 -1.38
CA LEU A 351 17.41 -8.32 -2.61
C LEU A 351 18.25 -9.25 -3.50
N ALA A 352 19.56 -9.00 -3.60
CA ALA A 352 20.47 -9.86 -4.36
C ALA A 352 20.56 -11.29 -3.78
N LEU A 353 20.60 -11.41 -2.44
CA LEU A 353 20.60 -12.72 -1.77
C LEU A 353 19.30 -13.50 -1.99
N GLU A 354 18.16 -12.82 -1.98
CA GLU A 354 16.86 -13.44 -2.25
C GLU A 354 16.75 -13.90 -3.72
N GLY A 355 17.22 -13.08 -4.66
CA GLY A 355 17.24 -13.43 -6.09
C GLY A 355 18.13 -14.64 -6.39
N GLY A 356 19.34 -14.70 -5.82
CA GLY A 356 20.26 -15.82 -6.01
C GLY A 356 19.77 -17.15 -5.40
N GLN A 357 19.01 -17.10 -4.31
CA GLN A 357 18.40 -18.31 -3.73
C GLN A 357 17.25 -18.87 -4.57
N LYS A 358 16.52 -18.03 -5.31
CA LYS A 358 15.47 -18.49 -6.23
C LYS A 358 16.08 -19.17 -7.46
N ASP A 359 17.08 -18.54 -8.07
CA ASP A 359 17.77 -19.07 -9.25
C ASP A 359 18.42 -20.44 -8.99
N ASN A 360 19.00 -20.64 -7.79
CA ASN A 360 19.60 -21.92 -7.41
C ASN A 360 18.57 -23.05 -7.19
N ARG A 361 17.36 -22.73 -6.70
CA ARG A 361 16.26 -23.72 -6.55
C ARG A 361 15.66 -24.12 -7.90
N ASP A 362 15.53 -23.16 -8.80
CA ASP A 362 14.99 -23.42 -10.15
C ASP A 362 16.02 -24.20 -11.01
N GLY A 363 17.32 -23.98 -10.78
CA GLY A 363 18.41 -24.76 -11.38
C GLY A 363 18.52 -26.21 -10.88
N GLU A 364 18.32 -26.47 -9.59
CA GLU A 364 18.30 -27.83 -9.03
C GLU A 364 17.06 -28.64 -9.44
N THR A 365 15.89 -27.99 -9.56
CA THR A 365 14.68 -28.66 -10.05
C THR A 365 14.74 -28.98 -11.55
N ALA A 366 15.48 -28.20 -12.33
CA ALA A 366 15.75 -28.49 -13.74
C ALA A 366 16.81 -29.59 -13.94
N SER A 367 17.77 -29.77 -13.03
CA SER A 367 18.81 -30.80 -13.13
C SER A 367 18.42 -32.16 -12.51
N GLY A 368 17.45 -32.18 -11.58
CA GLY A 368 16.94 -33.39 -10.94
C GLY A 368 15.93 -34.22 -11.76
N ASN A 369 15.57 -33.78 -12.96
CA ASN A 369 14.66 -34.48 -13.89
C ASN A 369 15.38 -35.08 -15.12
N VAL A 370 16.71 -35.27 -15.05
CA VAL A 370 17.52 -35.92 -16.11
C VAL A 370 17.77 -37.38 -15.78
#